data_AF-A0A970HLF0-F1
#
_entry.id   AF-A0A970HLF0-F1
#
_cell.length_a   1.000
_cell.length_b   1.000
_cell.length_c   1.000
_cell.angle_alpha   90.00
_cell.angle_beta   90.00
_cell.angle_gamma   90.00
#
_symmetry.space_group_name_H-M   'P 1'
#
loop_
_entity.id
_entity.type
_entity.pdbx_description
1 polymer ?
#
loop_
_entity_poly.entity_id
_entity_poly.type
_entity_poly.pdbx_seq_one_letter_code
_entity_poly.pdbx_strand_id
1 'polypeptide(L)'
;MERLLEKTRELAKVTARETVQGGGMKSLTRAMADLLGDVTVYVFGNKGEIIEAAIPDGEQCPLMEEGRLSARMAAQVLVASETESFDNTDGTCPFTNEKQVCPYVPKEGVYVPLWLGEERLGTLAVMAGEGGLNEGQLILAEMAAVVLGMTMLNERRRRELQQSRERFMAELAMENLSYTELIAVNAILEELPGREGIVVASRIADRAGITRSIFASALRKLESANVIHTRSLGMKGTYIQILNDSILDLLESSGSQGQPKYA
;
A
#
# COMPACT_ATOMS: atom_id res chain seq x y z
N MET A 1 22.19 26.07 19.41
CA MET A 1 22.55 26.00 17.99
C MET A 1 22.95 24.56 17.72
N GLU A 2 21.98 23.68 17.52
CA GLU A 2 22.29 22.33 17.04
C GLU A 2 22.98 22.47 15.68
N ARG A 3 24.11 21.80 15.51
CA ARG A 3 24.87 21.90 14.27
C ARG A 3 24.19 21.02 13.22
N LEU A 4 24.12 21.47 11.97
CA LEU A 4 23.56 20.70 10.84
C LEU A 4 24.05 19.25 10.82
N LEU A 5 25.32 19.02 11.18
CA LEU A 5 25.94 17.70 11.31
C LEU A 5 25.25 16.77 12.32
N GLU A 6 24.73 17.31 13.43
CA GLU A 6 23.99 16.53 14.43
C GLU A 6 22.65 16.08 13.85
N LYS A 7 21.94 16.98 13.16
CA LYS A 7 20.67 16.66 12.48
C LYS A 7 20.85 15.63 11.37
N THR A 8 21.92 15.70 10.58
CA THR A 8 22.20 14.69 9.54
C THR A 8 22.55 13.33 10.14
N ARG A 9 23.26 13.30 11.28
CA ARG A 9 23.52 12.05 12.03
C ARG A 9 22.24 11.45 12.61
N GLU A 10 21.33 12.27 13.12
CA GLU A 10 20.04 11.80 13.61
C GLU A 10 19.18 11.24 12.47
N LEU A 11 19.11 11.91 11.31
CA LEU A 11 18.42 11.38 10.13
C LEU A 11 18.96 10.01 9.72
N ALA A 12 20.29 9.85 9.71
CA ALA A 12 20.93 8.57 9.41
C ALA A 12 20.60 7.48 10.44
N LYS A 13 20.55 7.81 11.74
CA LYS A 13 20.18 6.87 12.81
C LYS A 13 18.73 6.41 12.68
N VAL A 14 17.81 7.33 12.42
CA VAL A 14 16.38 7.00 12.20
C VAL A 14 16.26 6.05 11.02
N THR A 15 16.89 6.39 9.89
CA THR A 15 16.90 5.54 8.69
C THR A 15 17.44 4.13 8.99
N ALA A 16 18.56 4.04 9.72
CA ALA A 16 19.16 2.75 10.06
C ALA A 16 18.25 1.90 10.96
N ARG A 17 17.58 2.51 11.95
CA ARG A 17 16.62 1.81 12.82
C ARG A 17 15.43 1.29 12.02
N GLU A 18 14.93 2.09 11.08
CA GLU A 18 13.80 1.73 10.23
C GLU A 18 14.08 0.53 9.34
N THR A 19 15.29 0.42 8.80
CA THR A 19 15.68 -0.77 8.02
C THR A 19 15.64 -2.08 8.82
N VAL A 20 15.80 -2.01 10.15
CA VAL A 20 15.88 -3.17 11.05
C VAL A 20 14.56 -3.48 11.76
N GLN A 21 13.80 -2.45 12.16
CA GLN A 21 12.63 -2.59 13.03
C GLN A 21 11.28 -2.49 12.31
N GLY A 22 11.27 -2.06 11.05
CA GLY A 22 10.03 -2.01 10.25
C GLY A 22 9.01 -0.97 10.72
N GLY A 23 9.44 0.15 11.33
CA GLY A 23 8.57 1.28 11.68
C GLY A 23 7.98 2.01 10.47
N GLY A 24 8.48 1.73 9.26
CA GLY A 24 7.92 2.11 7.98
C GLY A 24 8.04 3.60 7.65
N MET A 25 7.40 4.01 6.55
CA MET A 25 7.34 5.39 6.08
C MET A 25 6.92 6.41 7.15
N LYS A 26 6.00 6.00 8.04
CA LYS A 26 5.40 6.86 9.08
C LYS A 26 6.41 7.41 10.06
N SER A 27 7.24 6.54 10.63
CA SER A 27 8.25 6.90 11.62
C SER A 27 9.31 7.83 11.02
N LEU A 28 9.75 7.53 9.79
CA LEU A 28 10.68 8.37 9.05
C LEU A 28 10.10 9.77 8.77
N THR A 29 8.85 9.84 8.31
CA THR A 29 8.18 11.10 7.99
C THR A 29 8.04 11.98 9.25
N ARG A 30 7.69 11.38 10.41
CA ARG A 30 7.62 12.11 11.69
C ARG A 30 8.98 12.61 12.14
N ALA A 31 10.01 11.77 12.11
CA ALA A 31 11.36 12.17 12.49
C ALA A 31 11.90 13.30 11.62
N MET A 32 11.55 13.29 10.32
CA MET A 32 11.91 14.38 9.41
C MET A 32 11.21 15.70 9.75
N ALA A 33 9.91 15.67 10.06
CA ALA A 33 9.18 16.84 10.55
C ALA A 33 9.85 17.43 11.80
N ASP A 34 10.21 16.58 12.76
CA ASP A 34 10.89 17.00 14.00
C ASP A 34 12.27 17.63 13.69
N LEU A 35 13.08 17.00 12.84
CA LEU A 35 14.42 17.48 12.47
C LEU A 35 14.39 18.82 11.72
N LEU A 36 13.36 19.05 10.91
CA LEU A 36 13.15 20.30 10.19
C LEU A 36 12.56 21.42 11.07
N GLY A 37 12.26 21.15 12.33
CA GLY A 37 11.81 22.14 13.32
C GLY A 37 10.31 22.10 13.61
N ASP A 38 9.73 20.89 13.70
CA ASP A 38 8.30 20.63 13.95
C ASP A 38 7.40 21.29 12.89
N VAL A 39 7.78 21.07 11.63
CA VAL A 39 7.03 21.54 10.45
C VAL A 39 6.06 20.49 9.96
N THR A 40 5.01 20.92 9.27
CA THR A 40 4.10 19.99 8.59
C THR A 40 4.76 19.43 7.33
N VAL A 41 4.73 18.11 7.16
CA VAL A 41 5.35 17.40 6.04
C VAL A 41 4.33 16.47 5.39
N TYR A 42 4.30 16.47 4.06
CA TYR A 42 3.52 15.54 3.25
C TYR A 42 4.41 14.76 2.28
N VAL A 43 4.14 13.46 2.16
CA VAL A 43 4.75 12.60 1.16
C VAL A 43 3.68 12.22 0.13
N PHE A 44 3.84 12.75 -1.08
CA PHE A 44 2.94 12.47 -2.20
C PHE A 44 3.51 11.40 -3.12
N GLY A 45 2.63 10.54 -3.64
CA GLY A 45 2.96 9.62 -4.72
C GLY A 45 2.90 10.30 -6.09
N ASN A 46 3.28 9.54 -7.13
CA ASN A 46 3.27 10.01 -8.51
C ASN A 46 1.88 10.21 -9.12
N LYS A 47 0.80 9.83 -8.42
CA LYS A 47 -0.58 10.10 -8.86
C LYS A 47 -1.21 11.25 -8.07
N GLY A 48 -0.44 11.92 -7.19
CA GLY A 48 -0.90 13.02 -6.35
C GLY A 48 -1.65 12.57 -5.10
N GLU A 49 -1.63 11.27 -4.80
CA GLU A 49 -2.16 10.69 -3.57
C GLU A 49 -1.23 10.99 -2.38
N ILE A 50 -1.81 11.24 -1.22
CA ILE A 50 -1.05 11.35 0.04
C ILE A 50 -0.68 9.92 0.47
N ILE A 51 0.62 9.64 0.53
CA ILE A 51 1.16 8.36 1.03
C ILE A 51 1.29 8.43 2.54
N GLU A 52 1.83 9.53 3.05
CA GLU A 52 2.05 9.73 4.48
C GLU A 52 2.10 11.23 4.80
N ALA A 53 1.78 11.58 6.05
CA ALA A 53 1.89 12.95 6.54
C ALA A 53 2.38 12.98 8.00
N ALA A 54 3.19 13.98 8.33
CA ALA A 54 3.54 14.31 9.71
C ALA A 54 3.11 15.74 9.98
N ILE A 55 2.17 15.89 10.92
CA ILE A 55 1.55 17.17 11.27
C ILE A 55 1.71 17.35 12.78
N PRO A 56 2.11 18.54 13.26
CA PRO A 56 2.07 18.87 14.68
C PRO A 56 0.66 18.75 15.27
N ASP A 57 0.58 18.47 16.58
CA ASP A 57 -0.71 18.28 17.25
C ASP A 57 -1.57 19.55 17.18
N GLY A 58 -2.83 19.41 16.75
CA GLY A 58 -3.79 20.52 16.66
C GLY A 58 -3.85 21.25 15.32
N GLU A 59 -2.97 20.91 14.37
CA GLU A 59 -2.94 21.51 13.02
C GLU A 59 -3.59 20.62 11.93
N GLN A 60 -4.25 19.53 12.31
CA GLN A 60 -4.81 18.59 11.36
C GLN A 60 -6.03 19.17 10.61
N CYS A 61 -5.90 19.31 9.29
CA CYS A 61 -6.98 19.77 8.43
C CYS A 61 -8.05 18.67 8.20
N PRO A 62 -9.35 18.93 8.41
CA PRO A 62 -10.41 17.95 8.16
C PRO A 62 -10.52 17.50 6.69
N LEU A 63 -10.25 18.42 5.75
CA LEU A 63 -10.30 18.13 4.30
C LEU A 63 -9.20 17.17 3.84
N MET A 64 -8.20 16.92 4.69
CA MET A 64 -7.13 15.98 4.40
C MET A 64 -7.59 14.51 4.52
N GLU A 65 -8.65 14.21 5.28
CA GLU A 65 -9.18 12.83 5.36
C GLU A 65 -9.66 12.31 4.00
N GLU A 66 -10.01 13.23 3.08
CA GLU A 66 -10.36 12.89 1.70
C GLU A 66 -9.14 12.47 0.84
N GLY A 67 -7.93 12.75 1.33
CA GLY A 67 -6.66 12.22 0.79
C GLY A 67 -6.28 12.71 -0.61
N ARG A 68 -6.92 13.76 -1.13
CA ARG A 68 -6.73 14.24 -2.50
C ARG A 68 -6.41 15.73 -2.55
N LEU A 69 -5.38 16.06 -3.32
CA LEU A 69 -5.06 17.44 -3.67
C LEU A 69 -6.08 18.02 -4.65
N SER A 70 -6.28 19.34 -4.58
CA SER A 70 -6.90 20.12 -5.64
C SER A 70 -6.15 19.94 -6.96
N ALA A 71 -6.83 20.11 -8.09
CA ALA A 71 -6.21 19.93 -9.40
C ALA A 71 -5.01 20.87 -9.62
N ARG A 72 -5.09 22.09 -9.06
CA ARG A 72 -4.01 23.08 -9.07
C ARG A 72 -2.77 22.57 -8.32
N MET A 73 -2.96 22.13 -7.07
CA MET A 73 -1.85 21.69 -6.21
C MET A 73 -1.25 20.38 -6.74
N ALA A 74 -2.09 19.45 -7.20
CA ALA A 74 -1.63 18.21 -7.83
C ALA A 74 -0.72 18.48 -9.05
N ALA A 75 -1.08 19.45 -9.90
CA ALA A 75 -0.25 19.81 -11.05
C ALA A 75 1.13 20.33 -10.64
N GLN A 76 1.23 21.12 -9.56
CA GLN A 76 2.52 21.61 -9.06
C GLN A 76 3.36 20.49 -8.43
N VAL A 77 2.74 19.70 -7.56
CA VAL A 77 3.38 18.57 -6.87
C VAL A 77 3.89 17.54 -7.87
N LEU A 78 3.19 17.29 -8.98
CA LEU A 78 3.58 16.27 -9.94
C LEU A 78 4.63 16.73 -10.97
N VAL A 79 4.77 18.04 -11.18
CA VAL A 79 5.65 18.60 -12.24
C VAL A 79 7.02 19.02 -11.71
N ALA A 80 7.14 19.35 -10.41
CA ALA A 80 8.41 19.79 -9.83
C ALA A 80 9.55 18.79 -10.13
N SER A 81 10.57 19.26 -10.83
CA SER A 81 11.77 18.49 -11.21
C SER A 81 12.95 18.73 -10.28
N GLU A 82 12.98 19.90 -9.65
CA GLU A 82 13.97 20.32 -8.65
C GLU A 82 13.27 20.84 -7.39
N THR A 83 14.06 21.16 -6.36
CA THR A 83 13.51 21.74 -5.13
C THR A 83 12.95 23.13 -5.42
N GLU A 84 11.65 23.30 -5.29
CA GLU A 84 10.94 24.53 -5.63
C GLU A 84 10.19 25.07 -4.42
N SER A 85 10.34 26.36 -4.15
CA SER A 85 9.47 27.04 -3.19
C SER A 85 8.08 27.20 -3.79
N PHE A 86 7.05 26.91 -3.02
CA PHE A 86 5.68 27.25 -3.39
C PHE A 86 5.16 28.33 -2.45
N ASP A 87 4.50 29.30 -3.05
CA ASP A 87 3.88 30.43 -2.37
C ASP A 87 2.36 30.22 -2.40
N ASN A 88 1.78 30.06 -1.22
CA ASN A 88 0.35 29.98 -0.97
C ASN A 88 -0.13 31.21 -0.17
N THR A 89 0.46 32.38 -0.41
CA THR A 89 0.07 33.67 0.18
C THR A 89 -1.40 34.04 -0.06
N ASP A 90 -1.99 33.54 -1.16
CA ASP A 90 -3.43 33.67 -1.42
C ASP A 90 -4.31 32.84 -0.45
N GLY A 91 -3.68 31.99 0.37
CA GLY A 91 -4.30 31.18 1.40
C GLY A 91 -5.14 30.03 0.84
N THR A 92 -5.07 29.76 -0.46
CA THR A 92 -5.96 28.79 -1.09
C THR A 92 -5.76 27.41 -0.49
N CYS A 93 -6.86 26.76 -0.12
CA CYS A 93 -6.79 25.42 0.42
C CYS A 93 -6.24 24.43 -0.65
N PRO A 94 -5.19 23.66 -0.34
CA PRO A 94 -4.59 22.74 -1.29
C PRO A 94 -5.42 21.48 -1.51
N PHE A 95 -6.39 21.21 -0.64
CA PHE A 95 -7.25 20.01 -0.66
C PHE A 95 -8.66 20.27 -1.23
N THR A 96 -8.99 21.51 -1.62
CA THR A 96 -10.26 21.81 -2.31
C THR A 96 -10.03 22.66 -3.55
N ASN A 97 -10.88 22.48 -4.56
CA ASN A 97 -10.91 23.33 -5.74
C ASN A 97 -11.68 24.65 -5.49
N GLU A 98 -12.36 24.76 -4.35
CA GLU A 98 -13.03 25.97 -3.93
C GLU A 98 -12.02 27.00 -3.43
N LYS A 99 -12.20 28.27 -3.80
CA LYS A 99 -11.37 29.37 -3.31
C LYS A 99 -11.76 29.69 -1.86
N GLN A 100 -11.24 28.90 -0.93
CA GLN A 100 -11.35 29.10 0.50
C GLN A 100 -9.98 29.30 1.11
N VAL A 101 -9.87 30.26 2.03
CA VAL A 101 -8.67 30.45 2.84
C VAL A 101 -8.55 29.31 3.84
N CYS A 102 -7.47 28.56 3.78
CA CYS A 102 -7.21 27.45 4.70
C CYS A 102 -6.45 27.93 5.94
N PRO A 103 -6.99 27.75 7.16
CA PRO A 103 -6.30 28.13 8.38
C PRO A 103 -5.20 27.12 8.79
N TYR A 104 -5.17 25.93 8.17
CA TYR A 104 -4.28 24.82 8.54
C TYR A 104 -3.07 24.67 7.63
N VAL A 105 -3.01 25.42 6.53
CA VAL A 105 -1.99 25.25 5.51
C VAL A 105 -1.10 26.49 5.50
N PRO A 106 0.20 26.34 5.84
CA PRO A 106 1.13 27.45 5.84
C PRO A 106 1.24 28.14 4.47
N LYS A 107 1.56 29.44 4.51
CA LYS A 107 1.66 30.30 3.33
C LYS A 107 2.92 30.03 2.50
N GLU A 108 3.95 29.48 3.11
CA GLU A 108 5.24 29.21 2.48
C GLU A 108 5.62 27.75 2.66
N GLY A 109 6.33 27.21 1.69
CA GLY A 109 6.86 25.86 1.79
C GLY A 109 7.73 25.51 0.60
N VAL A 110 8.19 24.27 0.58
CA VAL A 110 8.99 23.74 -0.52
C VAL A 110 8.47 22.39 -0.96
N TYR A 111 8.53 22.15 -2.27
CA TYR A 111 8.43 20.84 -2.86
C TYR A 111 9.82 20.31 -3.15
N VAL A 112 10.09 19.10 -2.68
CA VAL A 112 11.33 18.39 -2.94
C VAL A 112 10.98 17.09 -3.66
N PRO A 113 11.31 16.95 -4.95
CA PRO A 113 10.98 15.76 -5.70
C PRO A 113 11.77 14.55 -5.19
N LEU A 114 11.10 13.40 -5.09
CA LEU A 114 11.69 12.16 -4.61
C LEU A 114 12.28 11.38 -5.78
N TRP A 115 13.51 11.73 -6.17
CA TRP A 115 14.23 11.03 -7.24
C TRP A 115 15.09 9.89 -6.71
N LEU A 116 15.07 8.75 -7.41
CA LEU A 116 16.02 7.67 -7.18
C LEU A 116 16.42 7.04 -8.53
N GLY A 117 17.67 7.29 -8.95
CA GLY A 117 18.09 6.97 -10.31
C GLY A 117 17.34 7.83 -11.33
N GLU A 118 16.79 7.20 -12.37
CA GLU A 118 15.97 7.87 -13.40
C GLU A 118 14.47 7.87 -13.07
N GLU A 119 14.09 7.32 -11.92
CA GLU A 119 12.69 7.22 -11.50
C GLU A 119 12.32 8.33 -10.51
N ARG A 120 11.26 9.09 -10.85
CA ARG A 120 10.55 9.96 -9.90
C ARG A 120 9.60 9.08 -9.11
N LEU A 121 9.69 9.06 -7.80
CA LEU A 121 8.84 8.22 -6.93
C LEU A 121 7.68 9.00 -6.30
N GLY A 122 7.83 10.30 -6.18
CA GLY A 122 6.86 11.16 -5.54
C GLY A 122 7.40 12.55 -5.27
N THR A 123 6.83 13.22 -4.28
CA THR A 123 7.23 14.57 -3.87
C THR A 123 7.04 14.74 -2.37
N LEU A 124 8.06 15.27 -1.72
CA LEU A 124 8.00 15.72 -0.35
C LEU A 124 7.57 17.19 -0.35
N ALA A 125 6.43 17.51 0.27
CA ALA A 125 6.07 18.89 0.54
C ALA A 125 6.39 19.20 2.00
N VAL A 126 7.17 20.24 2.23
CA VAL A 126 7.47 20.76 3.57
C VAL A 126 6.79 22.11 3.68
N MET A 127 5.83 22.21 4.60
CA MET A 127 5.10 23.43 4.87
C MET A 127 5.84 24.19 5.98
N ALA A 128 6.50 25.28 5.62
CA ALA A 128 7.27 26.09 6.56
C ALA A 128 6.42 27.22 7.14
N GLY A 129 6.71 27.63 8.37
CA GLY A 129 6.15 28.85 8.95
C GLY A 129 6.68 30.11 8.27
N GLU A 130 6.30 31.28 8.80
CA GLU A 130 6.79 32.57 8.30
C GLU A 130 8.33 32.63 8.29
N GLY A 131 8.91 32.91 7.13
CA GLY A 131 10.37 33.00 6.94
C GLY A 131 11.00 31.79 6.24
N GLY A 132 10.20 30.81 5.82
CA GLY A 132 10.62 29.68 5.00
C GLY A 132 11.65 28.76 5.67
N LEU A 133 12.26 27.90 4.85
CA LEU A 133 13.37 27.04 5.28
C LEU A 133 14.70 27.73 5.02
N ASN A 134 15.61 27.68 5.99
CA ASN A 134 17.01 28.09 5.77
C ASN A 134 17.79 27.04 4.96
N GLU A 135 18.98 27.40 4.47
CA GLU A 135 19.83 26.50 3.66
C GLU A 135 20.10 25.15 4.34
N GLY A 136 20.33 25.15 5.66
CA GLY A 136 20.54 23.90 6.41
C GLY A 136 19.31 23.00 6.43
N GLN A 137 18.12 23.59 6.53
CA GLN A 137 16.85 22.87 6.45
C GLN A 137 16.56 22.39 5.02
N LEU A 138 16.91 23.16 3.98
CA LEU A 138 16.80 22.73 2.59
C LEU A 138 17.71 21.52 2.30
N ILE A 139 18.97 21.56 2.75
CA ILE A 139 19.89 20.42 2.65
C ILE A 139 19.31 19.19 3.36
N LEU A 140 18.77 19.37 4.57
CA LEU A 140 18.12 18.27 5.29
C LEU A 140 16.93 17.73 4.52
N ALA A 141 16.09 18.59 3.93
CA ALA A 141 14.92 18.19 3.15
C ALA A 141 15.30 17.39 1.90
N GLU A 142 16.35 17.78 1.17
CA GLU A 142 16.87 17.01 0.03
C GLU A 142 17.47 15.66 0.43
N MET A 143 18.24 15.62 1.52
CA MET A 143 18.74 14.36 2.06
C MET A 143 17.58 13.44 2.47
N ALA A 144 16.56 14.01 3.10
CA ALA A 144 15.33 13.34 3.45
C ALA A 144 14.61 12.76 2.23
N ALA A 145 14.52 13.54 1.14
CA ALA A 145 13.89 13.11 -0.09
C ALA A 145 14.55 11.85 -0.68
N VAL A 146 15.89 11.79 -0.67
CA VAL A 146 16.61 10.58 -1.12
C VAL A 146 16.27 9.37 -0.24
N VAL A 147 16.24 9.54 1.08
CA VAL A 147 15.93 8.46 2.03
C VAL A 147 14.48 7.99 1.89
N LEU A 148 13.53 8.92 1.75
CA LEU A 148 12.13 8.61 1.50
C LEU A 148 11.96 7.86 0.17
N GLY A 149 12.60 8.34 -0.91
CA GLY A 149 12.60 7.66 -2.20
C GLY A 149 13.11 6.22 -2.09
N MET A 150 14.24 6.01 -1.42
CA MET A 150 14.76 4.65 -1.16
C MET A 150 13.76 3.78 -0.39
N THR A 151 13.10 4.36 0.62
CA THR A 151 12.10 3.66 1.43
C THR A 151 10.87 3.28 0.60
N MET A 152 10.36 4.20 -0.21
CA MET A 152 9.24 3.96 -1.13
C MET A 152 9.55 2.83 -2.11
N LEU A 153 10.73 2.85 -2.73
CA LEU A 153 11.13 1.80 -3.67
C LEU A 153 11.30 0.45 -2.96
N ASN A 154 11.84 0.43 -1.74
CA ASN A 154 11.95 -0.79 -0.94
C ASN A 154 10.60 -1.38 -0.58
N GLU A 155 9.64 -0.55 -0.17
CA GLU A 155 8.28 -1.00 0.12
C GLU A 155 7.58 -1.55 -1.13
N ARG A 156 7.72 -0.87 -2.28
CA ARG A 156 7.18 -1.37 -3.55
C ARG A 156 7.76 -2.74 -3.90
N ARG A 157 9.09 -2.89 -3.85
CA ARG A 157 9.76 -4.18 -4.12
C ARG A 157 9.32 -5.28 -3.15
N ARG A 158 9.14 -4.97 -1.87
CA ARG A 158 8.63 -5.94 -0.89
C ARG A 158 7.20 -6.39 -1.23
N ARG A 159 6.32 -5.45 -1.62
CA ARG A 159 4.95 -5.77 -2.05
C ARG A 159 4.94 -6.63 -3.32
N GLU A 160 5.73 -6.27 -4.32
CA GLU A 160 5.85 -7.04 -5.58
C GLU A 160 6.40 -8.46 -5.32
N LEU A 161 7.44 -8.59 -4.50
CA LEU A 161 7.98 -9.89 -4.13
C LEU A 161 6.96 -10.73 -3.36
N GLN A 162 6.22 -10.12 -2.43
CA GLN A 162 5.17 -10.80 -1.69
C GLN A 162 4.05 -11.28 -2.61
N GLN A 163 3.56 -10.43 -3.52
CA GLN A 163 2.55 -10.80 -4.52
C GLN A 163 3.04 -11.90 -5.47
N SER A 164 4.30 -11.85 -5.90
CA SER A 164 4.90 -12.89 -6.72
C SER A 164 4.99 -14.22 -5.97
N ARG A 165 5.36 -14.20 -4.69
CA ARG A 165 5.38 -15.39 -3.83
C ARG A 165 3.97 -15.95 -3.62
N GLU A 166 2.98 -15.09 -3.36
CA GLU A 166 1.58 -15.50 -3.24
C GLU A 166 1.08 -16.15 -4.52
N ARG A 167 1.28 -15.52 -5.68
CA ARG A 167 0.91 -16.12 -6.98
C ARG A 167 1.60 -17.46 -7.21
N PHE A 168 2.91 -17.54 -6.99
CA PHE A 168 3.66 -18.79 -7.14
C PHE A 168 3.13 -19.92 -6.24
N MET A 169 2.80 -19.63 -4.99
CA MET A 169 2.22 -20.64 -4.09
C MET A 169 0.84 -21.11 -4.54
N ALA A 170 0.02 -20.21 -5.10
CA ALA A 170 -1.28 -20.56 -5.66
C ALA A 170 -1.14 -21.40 -6.94
N GLU A 171 -0.20 -21.07 -7.82
CA GLU A 171 0.14 -21.86 -9.02
C GLU A 171 0.59 -23.28 -8.64
N LEU A 172 1.53 -23.40 -7.69
CA LEU A 172 1.99 -24.71 -7.21
C LEU A 172 0.84 -25.52 -6.58
N ALA A 173 -0.07 -24.87 -5.86
CA ALA A 173 -1.25 -25.54 -5.31
C ALA A 173 -2.16 -26.06 -6.42
N MET A 174 -2.38 -25.27 -7.48
CA MET A 174 -3.18 -25.62 -8.65
C MET A 174 -2.58 -26.78 -9.44
N GLU A 175 -1.27 -26.78 -9.68
CA GLU A 175 -0.57 -27.87 -10.38
C GLU A 175 -0.67 -29.22 -9.64
N ASN A 176 -0.80 -29.19 -8.32
CA ASN A 176 -0.95 -30.39 -7.49
C ASN A 176 -2.40 -30.92 -7.43
N LEU A 177 -3.38 -30.20 -7.98
CA LEU A 177 -4.76 -30.64 -8.07
C LEU A 177 -4.98 -31.44 -9.37
N SER A 178 -5.66 -32.58 -9.25
CA SER A 178 -6.19 -33.31 -10.40
C SER A 178 -7.36 -32.55 -11.04
N TYR A 179 -7.69 -32.86 -12.29
CA TYR A 179 -8.82 -32.24 -13.00
C TYR A 179 -10.14 -32.31 -12.21
N THR A 180 -10.45 -33.45 -11.57
CA THR A 180 -11.66 -33.59 -10.73
C THR A 180 -11.57 -32.80 -9.43
N GLU A 181 -10.37 -32.63 -8.87
CA GLU A 181 -10.18 -31.77 -7.70
C GLU A 181 -10.31 -30.29 -8.05
N LEU A 182 -9.86 -29.86 -9.23
CA LEU A 182 -10.08 -28.50 -9.73
C LEU A 182 -11.57 -28.16 -9.85
N ILE A 183 -12.38 -29.07 -10.41
CA ILE A 183 -13.85 -28.88 -10.47
C ILE A 183 -14.43 -28.77 -9.06
N ALA A 184 -13.97 -29.60 -8.12
CA ALA A 184 -14.43 -29.55 -6.74
C ALA A 184 -14.06 -28.22 -6.05
N VAL A 185 -12.83 -27.71 -6.27
CA VAL A 185 -12.39 -26.40 -5.75
C VAL A 185 -13.25 -25.27 -6.31
N ASN A 186 -13.49 -25.27 -7.62
CA ASN A 186 -14.33 -24.25 -8.25
C ASN A 186 -15.75 -24.24 -7.65
N ALA A 187 -16.35 -25.43 -7.50
CA ALA A 187 -17.66 -25.56 -6.86
C ALA A 187 -17.69 -25.15 -5.38
N ILE A 188 -16.59 -25.33 -4.64
CA ILE A 188 -16.45 -24.85 -3.26
C ILE A 188 -16.44 -23.32 -3.22
N LEU A 189 -15.62 -22.70 -4.07
CA LEU A 189 -15.42 -21.25 -4.07
C LEU A 189 -16.65 -20.50 -4.58
N GLU A 190 -17.38 -21.05 -5.55
CA GLU A 190 -18.67 -20.52 -6.01
C GLU A 190 -19.76 -20.53 -4.92
N GLU A 191 -19.72 -21.48 -3.97
CA GLU A 191 -20.65 -21.52 -2.83
C GLU A 191 -20.19 -20.63 -1.65
N LEU A 192 -18.96 -20.10 -1.67
CA LEU A 192 -18.45 -19.27 -0.58
C LEU A 192 -19.03 -17.85 -0.70
N PRO A 193 -19.63 -17.27 0.36
CA PRO A 193 -20.28 -15.95 0.30
C PRO A 193 -19.30 -14.76 0.24
N GLY A 194 -18.01 -15.01 -0.01
CA GLY A 194 -16.93 -14.04 0.03
C GLY A 194 -15.58 -14.71 0.26
N ARG A 195 -14.68 -14.06 1.02
CA ARG A 195 -13.36 -14.62 1.38
C ARG A 195 -13.41 -15.69 2.47
N GLU A 196 -14.50 -15.77 3.21
CA GLU A 196 -14.69 -16.74 4.28
C GLU A 196 -16.15 -17.15 4.42
N GLY A 197 -16.38 -18.36 4.93
CA GLY A 197 -17.73 -18.87 5.11
C GLY A 197 -17.78 -20.34 5.49
N ILE A 198 -18.98 -20.83 5.73
CA ILE A 198 -19.25 -22.24 6.05
C ILE A 198 -19.82 -22.89 4.80
N VAL A 199 -19.15 -23.93 4.31
CA VAL A 199 -19.60 -24.74 3.18
C VAL A 199 -19.96 -26.15 3.63
N VAL A 200 -21.00 -26.72 3.04
CA VAL A 200 -21.44 -28.09 3.31
C VAL A 200 -21.02 -28.97 2.15
N ALA A 201 -19.84 -29.59 2.28
CA ALA A 201 -19.21 -30.37 1.21
C ALA A 201 -20.11 -31.49 0.64
N SER A 202 -20.98 -32.10 1.45
CA SER A 202 -21.94 -33.10 0.96
C SER A 202 -22.91 -32.52 -0.06
N ARG A 203 -23.45 -31.32 0.19
CA ARG A 203 -24.39 -30.65 -0.71
C ARG A 203 -23.72 -30.28 -2.03
N ILE A 204 -22.47 -29.83 -1.97
CA ILE A 204 -21.70 -29.44 -3.16
C ILE A 204 -21.31 -30.67 -3.97
N ALA A 205 -20.89 -31.75 -3.31
CA ALA A 205 -20.59 -33.03 -3.94
C ALA A 205 -21.78 -33.60 -4.72
N ASP A 206 -22.97 -33.61 -4.09
CA ASP A 206 -24.19 -34.12 -4.72
C ASP A 206 -24.61 -33.27 -5.93
N ARG A 207 -24.40 -31.94 -5.90
CA ARG A 207 -24.69 -31.03 -7.04
C ARG A 207 -23.67 -31.14 -8.17
N ALA A 208 -22.39 -31.24 -7.83
CA ALA A 208 -21.30 -31.34 -8.80
C ALA A 208 -21.17 -32.75 -9.41
N GLY A 209 -21.86 -33.75 -8.88
CA GLY A 209 -21.75 -35.14 -9.34
C GLY A 209 -20.40 -35.78 -9.01
N ILE A 210 -19.73 -35.30 -7.95
CA ILE A 210 -18.37 -35.71 -7.55
C ILE A 210 -18.42 -36.37 -6.17
N THR A 211 -17.52 -37.31 -5.88
CA THR A 211 -17.47 -37.95 -4.57
C THR A 211 -16.96 -37.00 -3.48
N ARG A 212 -17.49 -37.14 -2.26
CA ARG A 212 -17.08 -36.31 -1.11
C ARG A 212 -15.58 -36.44 -0.76
N SER A 213 -14.95 -37.56 -1.09
CA SER A 213 -13.52 -37.77 -0.88
C SER A 213 -12.65 -36.86 -1.75
N ILE A 214 -13.11 -36.49 -2.95
CA ILE A 214 -12.40 -35.55 -3.83
C ILE A 214 -12.40 -34.14 -3.23
N PHE A 215 -13.52 -33.70 -2.64
CA PHE A 215 -13.58 -32.43 -1.90
C PHE A 215 -12.60 -32.39 -0.74
N ALA A 216 -12.59 -33.44 0.09
CA ALA A 216 -11.68 -33.53 1.22
C ALA A 216 -10.21 -33.52 0.78
N SER A 217 -9.88 -34.21 -0.33
CA SER A 217 -8.54 -34.22 -0.91
C SER A 217 -8.12 -32.83 -1.41
N ALA A 218 -9.00 -32.17 -2.16
CA ALA A 218 -8.74 -30.83 -2.70
C ALA A 218 -8.51 -29.79 -1.59
N LEU A 219 -9.38 -29.77 -0.57
CA LEU A 219 -9.24 -28.89 0.59
C LEU A 219 -7.92 -29.12 1.33
N ARG A 220 -7.53 -30.39 1.53
CA ARG A 220 -6.27 -30.75 2.18
C ARG A 220 -5.05 -30.28 1.39
N LYS A 221 -5.09 -30.38 0.06
CA LYS A 221 -4.00 -29.90 -0.82
C LYS A 221 -3.86 -28.38 -0.76
N LEU A 222 -4.97 -27.65 -0.87
CA LEU A 222 -4.96 -26.18 -0.77
C LEU A 222 -4.52 -25.69 0.62
N GLU A 223 -4.96 -26.37 1.68
CA GLU A 223 -4.52 -26.05 3.05
C GLU A 223 -3.03 -26.34 3.25
N SER A 224 -2.51 -27.44 2.69
CA SER A 224 -1.08 -27.76 2.75
C SER A 224 -0.18 -26.74 2.04
N ALA A 225 -0.70 -26.09 1.00
CA ALA A 225 -0.03 -25.01 0.27
C ALA A 225 -0.25 -23.62 0.91
N ASN A 226 -0.93 -23.56 2.05
CA ASN A 226 -1.28 -22.32 2.76
C ASN A 226 -2.10 -21.34 1.88
N VAL A 227 -2.91 -21.87 0.97
CA VAL A 227 -3.82 -21.09 0.11
C VAL A 227 -5.16 -20.85 0.80
N ILE A 228 -5.62 -21.83 1.58
CA ILE A 228 -6.83 -21.74 2.40
C ILE A 228 -6.54 -22.22 3.82
N HIS A 229 -7.40 -21.81 4.75
CA HIS A 229 -7.50 -22.40 6.07
C HIS A 229 -8.84 -23.11 6.22
N THR A 230 -8.84 -24.33 6.76
CA THR A 230 -10.08 -25.09 6.99
C THR A 230 -10.28 -25.42 8.45
N ARG A 231 -11.54 -25.41 8.89
CA ARG A 231 -11.93 -25.88 10.22
C ARG A 231 -13.24 -26.65 10.15
N SER A 232 -13.18 -27.94 10.50
CA SER A 232 -14.39 -28.78 10.56
C SER A 232 -15.34 -28.32 11.67
N LEU A 233 -16.61 -28.13 11.34
CA LEU A 233 -17.71 -27.86 12.27
C LEU A 233 -18.65 -29.08 12.40
N GLY A 234 -18.18 -30.26 12.01
CA GLY A 234 -18.97 -31.49 11.99
C GLY A 234 -20.16 -31.39 11.05
N MET A 235 -21.37 -31.65 11.57
CA MET A 235 -22.61 -31.65 10.77
C MET A 235 -22.99 -30.27 10.21
N LYS A 236 -22.45 -29.18 10.77
CA LYS A 236 -22.71 -27.82 10.27
C LYS A 236 -21.94 -27.51 8.98
N GLY A 237 -20.95 -28.33 8.61
CA GLY A 237 -20.10 -28.13 7.45
C GLY A 237 -18.65 -27.83 7.86
N THR A 238 -17.91 -27.24 6.92
CA THR A 238 -16.52 -26.84 7.08
C THR A 238 -16.41 -25.34 6.92
N TYR A 239 -15.83 -24.67 7.89
CA TYR A 239 -15.43 -23.28 7.76
C TYR A 239 -14.19 -23.21 6.87
N ILE A 240 -14.23 -22.34 5.86
CA ILE A 240 -13.12 -22.09 4.95
C ILE A 240 -12.83 -20.60 4.95
N GLN A 241 -11.55 -20.26 4.99
CA GLN A 241 -11.05 -18.91 4.79
C GLN A 241 -9.97 -18.94 3.70
N ILE A 242 -10.09 -18.07 2.71
CA ILE A 242 -9.07 -17.89 1.67
C ILE A 242 -7.94 -17.05 2.27
N LEU A 243 -6.71 -17.59 2.24
CA LEU A 243 -5.51 -16.90 2.71
C LEU A 243 -4.77 -16.18 1.58
N ASN A 244 -4.93 -16.66 0.35
CA ASN A 244 -4.26 -16.15 -0.83
C ASN A 244 -5.26 -15.95 -1.97
N ASP A 245 -5.56 -14.69 -2.27
CA ASP A 245 -6.56 -14.33 -3.29
C ASP A 245 -6.14 -14.68 -4.72
N SER A 246 -4.84 -14.88 -4.96
CA SER A 246 -4.32 -15.23 -6.30
C SER A 246 -4.94 -16.51 -6.85
N ILE A 247 -5.47 -17.38 -5.98
CA ILE A 247 -6.18 -18.60 -6.39
C ILE A 247 -7.45 -18.31 -7.20
N LEU A 248 -8.14 -17.19 -6.93
CA LEU A 248 -9.36 -16.80 -7.62
C LEU A 248 -9.06 -16.42 -9.07
N ASP A 249 -8.07 -15.55 -9.26
CA ASP A 249 -7.59 -15.12 -10.59
C ASP A 249 -7.13 -16.30 -11.46
N LEU A 250 -6.42 -17.26 -10.85
CA LEU A 250 -5.92 -18.45 -11.54
C LEU A 250 -7.04 -19.41 -11.95
N LEU A 251 -8.09 -19.55 -11.12
CA LEU A 251 -9.23 -20.41 -11.42
C LEU A 251 -10.12 -19.83 -12.53
N GLU A 252 -10.34 -18.52 -12.55
CA GLU A 252 -11.03 -17.85 -13.67
C GLU A 252 -10.27 -18.06 -14.99
N SER A 253 -8.95 -17.89 -14.95
CA SER A 253 -8.07 -18.09 -16.12
C SER A 253 -8.10 -19.55 -16.60
N SER A 254 -8.12 -20.52 -15.68
CA SER A 254 -8.15 -21.95 -15.99
C SER A 254 -9.53 -22.44 -16.45
N GLY A 255 -10.61 -21.88 -15.89
CA GLY A 255 -12.00 -22.19 -16.27
C GLY A 255 -12.34 -21.75 -17.69
N SER A 256 -11.69 -20.70 -18.20
CA SER A 256 -11.82 -20.25 -19.59
C SER A 256 -11.19 -21.20 -20.62
N GLN A 257 -10.31 -22.12 -20.21
CA GLN A 257 -9.75 -23.18 -21.06
C GLN A 257 -10.55 -24.49 -21.00
N GLY A 258 -11.64 -24.54 -20.21
CA GLY A 258 -12.31 -25.78 -19.81
C GLY A 258 -13.73 -25.99 -20.33
N GLN A 259 -14.22 -25.25 -21.35
CA GLN A 259 -15.43 -25.70 -22.06
C GLN A 259 -15.06 -26.87 -22.98
N PRO A 260 -15.54 -28.10 -22.74
CA PRO A 260 -15.40 -29.16 -23.73
C PRO A 260 -16.20 -28.78 -24.98
N LYS A 261 -15.50 -28.50 -26.08
CA LYS A 261 -16.03 -28.64 -27.44
C LYS A 261 -16.24 -30.12 -27.73
N TYR A 262 -17.35 -30.69 -27.26
CA TYR A 262 -17.86 -31.95 -27.78
C TYR A 262 -19.38 -31.85 -27.91
N ALA A 263 -19.79 -31.47 -29.12
CA ALA A 263 -21.03 -31.91 -29.75
C ALA A 263 -20.68 -33.07 -30.68
#